data_AF-A0AAU9L6X6-F1
#
_entry.id   AF-A0AAU9L6X6-F1
#
_cell.length_a   1.000
_cell.length_b   1.000
_cell.length_c   1.000
_cell.angle_alpha   90.00
_cell.angle_beta   90.00
_cell.angle_gamma   90.00
#
_symmetry.space_group_name_H-M   'P 1'
#
loop_
_entity.id
_entity.type
_entity.pdbx_description
1 polymer ?
#
loop_
_entity_poly.entity_id
_entity_poly.type
_entity_poly.pdbx_seq_one_letter_code
_entity_poly.pdbx_strand_id
1 'polypeptide(L)'
;MVKLLCDFFRLKNPNDLKDVEARRLQLFLAKKDAGVWLSSRLEDVTKLKRGQKTALIKLLTRVDQELQGEDSLNDLLNECDPPLDQQVYVLVIVLQLKMDWK
;
A
#
# COMPACT_ATOMS: atom_id res chain seq x y z
N MET A 1 -12.54 -4.47 -5.29
CA MET A 1 -11.30 -4.20 -6.07
C MET A 1 -10.02 -4.55 -5.30
N VAL A 2 -9.90 -4.12 -4.05
CA VAL A 2 -8.79 -4.47 -3.13
C VAL A 2 -8.48 -5.97 -3.10
N LYS A 3 -9.52 -6.83 -3.09
CA LYS A 3 -9.36 -8.29 -3.21
C LYS A 3 -8.58 -8.73 -4.46
N LEU A 4 -8.90 -8.16 -5.63
CA LEU A 4 -8.22 -8.48 -6.89
C LEU A 4 -6.75 -8.03 -6.87
N LEU A 5 -6.47 -6.88 -6.27
CA LEU A 5 -5.10 -6.38 -6.09
C LEU A 5 -4.29 -7.28 -5.15
N CYS A 6 -4.85 -7.68 -4.01
CA CYS A 6 -4.21 -8.65 -3.10
C CYS A 6 -3.89 -9.98 -3.80
N ASP A 7 -4.85 -10.52 -4.56
CA ASP A 7 -4.65 -11.77 -5.30
C ASP A 7 -3.57 -11.61 -6.39
N PHE A 8 -3.52 -10.46 -7.07
CA PHE A 8 -2.46 -10.14 -8.04
C PHE A 8 -1.07 -10.06 -7.39
N PHE A 9 -0.93 -9.38 -6.24
CA PHE A 9 0.36 -9.29 -5.56
C PHE A 9 0.89 -10.64 -5.12
N ARG A 10 0.02 -11.55 -4.66
CA ARG A 10 0.38 -12.93 -4.32
C ARG A 10 0.87 -13.71 -5.54
N LEU A 11 0.20 -13.56 -6.69
CA LEU A 11 0.60 -14.21 -7.93
C LEU A 11 1.97 -13.73 -8.43
N LYS A 12 2.27 -12.44 -8.27
CA LYS A 12 3.53 -11.83 -8.74
C LYS A 12 4.70 -11.98 -7.77
N ASN A 13 4.45 -12.18 -6.47
CA ASN A 13 5.48 -12.34 -5.44
C ASN A 13 5.25 -13.64 -4.65
N PRO A 14 5.28 -14.81 -5.31
CA PRO A 14 4.89 -16.07 -4.69
C PRO A 14 5.83 -16.47 -3.54
N ASN A 15 7.11 -16.13 -3.61
CA ASN A 15 8.06 -16.50 -2.54
C ASN A 15 7.91 -15.66 -1.28
N ASP A 16 7.59 -14.37 -1.42
CA ASP A 16 7.52 -13.43 -0.30
C ASP A 16 6.14 -13.40 0.37
N LEU A 17 5.09 -13.83 -0.36
CA LEU A 17 3.70 -13.75 0.10
C LEU A 17 2.94 -15.10 0.12
N LYS A 18 3.60 -16.24 -0.18
CA LYS A 18 2.94 -17.58 -0.21
C LYS A 18 2.16 -17.91 1.07
N ASP A 19 2.72 -17.56 2.22
CA ASP A 19 2.18 -17.90 3.55
C ASP A 19 1.41 -16.72 4.17
N VAL A 20 1.23 -15.63 3.42
CA VAL A 20 0.46 -14.47 3.86
C VAL A 20 -0.96 -14.57 3.32
N GLU A 21 -1.90 -14.79 4.23
CA GLU A 21 -3.33 -14.76 3.90
C GLU A 21 -3.73 -13.37 3.39
N ALA A 22 -4.58 -13.30 2.37
CA ALA A 22 -5.00 -12.02 1.78
C ALA A 22 -5.61 -11.06 2.82
N ARG A 23 -6.30 -11.58 3.84
CA ARG A 23 -6.85 -10.80 4.96
C ARG A 23 -5.80 -10.12 5.85
N ARG A 24 -4.53 -10.52 5.72
CA ARG A 24 -3.39 -9.93 6.43
C ARG A 24 -2.68 -8.87 5.59
N LEU A 25 -3.09 -8.66 4.34
CA LEU A 25 -2.56 -7.61 3.49
C LEU A 25 -3.43 -6.36 3.65
N GLN A 26 -2.79 -5.28 4.07
CA GLN A 26 -3.39 -3.95 4.09
C GLN A 26 -2.79 -3.15 2.95
N LEU A 27 -3.64 -2.46 2.21
CA LEU A 27 -3.28 -1.67 1.04
C LEU A 27 -3.50 -0.19 1.36
N PHE A 28 -2.50 0.63 1.08
CA PHE A 28 -2.56 2.07 1.26
C PHE A 28 -2.11 2.76 -0.02
N LEU A 29 -2.62 3.95 -0.31
CA LEU A 29 -2.10 4.73 -1.43
C LEU A 29 -0.71 5.26 -1.12
N ALA A 30 0.20 5.16 -2.09
CA ALA A 30 1.52 5.77 -2.01
C ALA A 30 1.47 7.22 -2.51
N LYS A 31 0.52 8.03 -2.00
CA LYS A 31 0.37 9.46 -2.33
C LYS A 31 0.45 10.32 -1.08
N LYS A 32 0.96 11.55 -1.19
CA LYS A 32 0.91 12.55 -0.12
C LYS A 32 -0.48 13.19 -0.06
N ASP A 33 -0.79 13.88 1.04
CA ASP A 33 -2.04 14.62 1.24
C ASP A 33 -2.35 15.63 0.10
N ALA A 34 -1.33 16.12 -0.59
CA ALA A 34 -1.45 17.01 -1.74
C ALA A 34 -1.78 16.28 -3.07
N GLY A 35 -2.17 15.00 -3.04
CA GLY A 35 -2.44 14.22 -4.26
C GLY A 35 -1.19 13.85 -5.06
N VAL A 36 0.01 13.99 -4.49
CA VAL A 36 1.27 13.73 -5.21
C VAL A 36 1.80 12.34 -4.89
N TRP A 37 2.02 11.52 -5.92
CA TRP A 37 2.62 10.19 -5.78
C TRP A 37 4.02 10.24 -5.15
N LEU A 38 4.33 9.25 -4.31
CA LEU A 38 5.66 9.11 -3.74
C LEU A 38 6.68 8.76 -4.84
N SER A 39 7.58 9.69 -5.11
CA SER A 39 8.71 9.42 -6.00
C SER A 39 9.59 8.30 -5.44
N SER A 40 10.01 7.39 -6.32
CA SER A 40 10.95 6.32 -5.98
C SER A 40 12.31 6.81 -5.49
N ARG A 41 12.64 8.09 -5.77
CA ARG A 41 13.86 8.79 -5.35
C ARG A 41 13.71 9.52 -4.02
N LEU A 42 12.49 9.61 -3.47
CA LEU A 42 12.27 10.24 -2.18
C LEU A 42 13.05 9.47 -1.10
N GLU A 43 13.64 10.21 -0.16
CA GLU A 43 14.44 9.62 0.91
C GLU A 43 13.61 8.62 1.75
N ASP A 44 12.35 8.95 2.04
CA ASP A 44 11.41 8.07 2.74
C ASP A 44 11.19 6.74 2.01
N VAL A 45 11.10 6.76 0.68
CA VAL A 45 10.91 5.55 -0.14
C VAL A 45 12.20 4.73 -0.20
N THR A 46 13.35 5.40 -0.27
CA THR A 46 14.66 4.74 -0.17
C THR A 46 14.84 4.04 1.17
N LYS A 47 14.45 4.70 2.27
CA LYS A 47 14.45 4.14 3.62
C LYS A 47 13.47 2.98 3.75
N LEU A 48 12.28 3.10 3.16
CA LEU A 48 11.28 2.02 3.11
C LEU A 48 11.82 0.77 2.42
N LYS A 49 12.48 0.90 1.26
CA LYS A 49 13.12 -0.23 0.55
C LYS A 49 14.19 -0.94 1.37
N ARG A 50 14.77 -0.27 2.38
CA ARG A 50 15.72 -0.85 3.34
C ARG A 50 15.04 -1.37 4.60
N GLY A 51 13.71 -1.44 4.64
CA GLY A 51 12.92 -1.92 5.78
C GLY A 51 12.65 -0.88 6.87
N GLN A 52 13.00 0.40 6.65
CA GLN A 52 12.79 1.45 7.65
C GLN A 52 11.44 2.15 7.45
N LYS A 53 10.64 2.28 8.52
CA LYS A 53 9.39 3.04 8.51
C LYS A 53 9.60 4.46 9.01
N THR A 54 9.63 5.43 8.10
CA THR A 54 9.74 6.86 8.43
C THR A 54 8.42 7.44 8.94
N ALA A 55 8.45 8.69 9.43
CA ALA A 55 7.24 9.38 9.87
C ALA A 55 6.21 9.53 8.74
N LEU A 56 6.67 9.83 7.51
CA LEU A 56 5.80 9.91 6.34
C LEU A 56 5.14 8.56 6.06
N ILE A 57 5.91 7.47 6.00
CA ILE A 57 5.32 6.14 5.74
C ILE A 57 4.31 5.76 6.84
N LYS A 58 4.61 6.05 8.11
CA LYS A 58 3.68 5.80 9.22
C LYS A 58 2.37 6.59 9.10
N LEU A 59 2.45 7.84 8.61
CA LEU A 59 1.28 8.68 8.36
C LEU A 59 0.41 8.11 7.25
N LEU A 60 1.03 7.67 6.15
CA LEU A 60 0.33 7.12 4.99
C LEU A 60 -0.27 5.73 5.25
N THR A 61 0.21 5.03 6.26
CA THR A 61 -0.24 3.67 6.59
C THR A 61 -1.03 3.63 7.89
N ARG A 62 -1.77 4.70 8.20
CA ARG A 62 -2.73 4.70 9.30
C ARG A 62 -3.98 3.93 8.89
N VAL A 63 -4.62 3.26 9.85
CA VAL A 63 -5.75 2.35 9.60
C VAL A 63 -6.92 3.05 8.90
N ASP A 64 -7.16 4.33 9.19
CA ASP A 64 -8.20 5.15 8.54
C ASP A 64 -7.90 5.49 7.08
N GLN A 65 -6.67 5.24 6.62
CA GLN A 65 -6.22 5.45 5.24
C GLN A 65 -6.13 4.14 4.45
N GLU A 66 -6.54 3.00 5.04
CA GLU A 66 -6.57 1.71 4.37
C GLU A 66 -7.61 1.70 3.25
N LEU A 67 -7.19 1.29 2.05
CA LEU A 67 -8.08 1.12 0.92
C LEU A 67 -9.14 0.06 1.21
N GLN A 68 -10.40 0.47 1.11
CA GLN A 68 -11.56 -0.38 1.30
C GLN A 68 -12.03 -0.99 -0.03
N GLY A 69 -12.73 -2.12 0.07
CA GLY A 69 -13.18 -2.85 -1.12
C GLY A 69 -14.14 -2.06 -2.00
N GLU A 70 -14.87 -1.13 -1.37
CA GLU A 70 -15.89 -0.22 -1.88
C GLU A 70 -15.31 1.05 -2.51
N ASP A 71 -14.03 1.36 -2.30
CA ASP A 71 -13.42 2.58 -2.83
C ASP A 71 -13.41 2.56 -4.37
N SER A 72 -13.96 3.61 -4.97
CA SER A 72 -14.02 3.79 -6.41
C SER A 72 -12.65 4.19 -6.96
N LEU A 73 -12.17 3.49 -8.00
CA LEU A 73 -10.91 3.84 -8.68
C LEU A 73 -10.93 5.25 -9.24
N ASN A 74 -12.09 5.69 -9.74
CA ASN A 74 -12.22 7.03 -10.29
C ASN A 74 -12.02 8.07 -9.19
N ASP A 75 -12.56 7.85 -8.00
CA ASP A 75 -12.39 8.79 -6.89
C ASP A 75 -10.93 8.82 -6.42
N LEU A 76 -10.27 7.66 -6.38
CA LEU A 76 -8.85 7.56 -6.02
C LEU A 76 -7.92 8.24 -7.04
N LEU A 77 -8.28 8.20 -8.32
CA LEU A 77 -7.48 8.72 -9.45
C LEU A 77 -7.79 10.19 -9.79
N ASN A 78 -9.02 10.66 -9.55
CA ASN A 78 -9.44 12.03 -9.85
C ASN A 78 -8.81 13.09 -8.92
N GLU A 79 -8.34 12.69 -7.75
CA GLU A 79 -7.67 13.57 -6.79
C GLU A 79 -6.16 13.80 -7.08
N CYS A 80 -5.63 13.18 -8.13
CA CYS A 80 -4.22 13.26 -8.48
C CYS A 80 -4.06 13.71 -9.93
N ASP A 81 -2.95 14.41 -10.21
CA ASP A 81 -2.47 14.46 -11.59
C ASP A 81 -2.36 13.02 -12.09
N PRO A 82 -2.95 12.70 -13.25
CA PRO A 82 -2.95 11.34 -13.76
C PRO A 82 -1.50 10.87 -13.85
N PRO A 83 -1.16 9.70 -13.28
CA PRO A 83 0.15 9.12 -13.52
C PRO A 83 0.33 9.01 -15.04
N LEU A 84 1.51 9.41 -15.53
CA LEU A 84 1.82 9.50 -16.98
C LEU A 84 1.44 8.24 -17.76
N ASP A 85 1.45 7.10 -17.07
CA ASP A 85 0.88 5.82 -17.50
C ASP A 85 -0.14 5.40 -16.42
N GLN A 86 -1.34 4.93 -16.78
CA GLN A 86 -2.46 4.51 -15.91
C GLN A 86 -2.07 3.50 -14.79
N GLN A 87 -1.27 3.92 -13.81
CA GLN A 87 -0.63 3.08 -12.80
C GLN A 87 -0.95 3.62 -11.42
N VAL A 88 -1.51 2.77 -10.55
CA VAL A 88 -1.72 3.09 -9.14
C VAL A 88 -0.54 2.60 -8.33
N TYR A 89 0.08 3.50 -7.56
CA TYR A 89 1.14 3.15 -6.63
C TYR A 89 0.54 2.87 -5.26
N VAL A 90 0.74 1.65 -4.75
CA VAL A 90 0.25 1.23 -3.43
C VAL A 90 1.39 0.81 -2.51
N LEU A 91 1.22 1.07 -1.22
CA LEU A 91 2.00 0.49 -0.14
C LEU A 91 1.27 -0.76 0.35
N VAL A 92 1.97 -1.89 0.37
CA VAL A 92 1.45 -3.16 0.88
C VAL A 92 2.08 -3.41 2.25
N ILE A 93 1.25 -3.56 3.29
CA ILE A 93 1.70 -3.95 4.62
C ILE A 93 1.13 -5.31 4.97
N VAL A 94 2.00 -6.17 5.50
CA VAL A 94 1.58 -7.42 6.12
C VAL A 94 1.29 -7.17 7.59
N LEU A 95 0.04 -7.38 8.01
CA LEU A 95 -0.35 -7.44 9.41
C LEU A 95 0.39 -8.61 10.09
N GLN A 96 1.27 -8.22 11.00
CA GLN A 96 1.87 -9.12 11.98
C GLN A 96 0.87 -9.22 13.13
N LEU A 97 -0.10 -10.14 13.02
CA LEU A 97 -0.90 -10.54 14.18
C LEU A 97 0.06 -11.18 15.19
N LYS A 98 0.53 -10.41 16.18
CA LYS A 98 1.09 -10.98 17.39
C LYS A 98 -0.06 -11.67 18.11
N MET A 99 -0.19 -12.97 17.89
CA MET A 99 -1.01 -13.84 18.73
C MET A 99 -0.25 -14.02 20.03
N ASP A 100 -0.36 -13.05 20.95
CA ASP A 100 0.08 -13.20 22.33
C ASP A 100 -0.91 -14.15 23.01
N TRP A 101 -0.58 -15.43 23.08
CA TRP A 101 -1.28 -16.38 23.96
C TRP A 101 -0.75 -16.16 25.39
N LYS A 102 -1.66 -15.85 26.31
CA LYS A 102 -1.45 -15.97 27.76
C LYS A 102 -2.00 -17.31 28.22
#